data_AF-A0AAV7UL64-F1
#
_entry.id   AF-A0AAV7UL64-F1
#
_cell.length_a   1.000
_cell.length_b   1.000
_cell.length_c   1.000
_cell.angle_alpha   90.00
_cell.angle_beta   90.00
_cell.angle_gamma   90.00
#
_symmetry.space_group_name_H-M   'P 1'
#
loop_
_entity.id
_entity.type
_entity.pdbx_description
1 polymer ?
#
loop_
_entity_poly.entity_id
_entity_poly.type
_entity_poly.pdbx_seq_one_letter_code
_entity_poly.pdbx_strand_id
1 'polypeptide(L)'
;MGRSTTAFAQVWADNASIQQSLSEVTGRVVALSTKCLELQQRVANVKNMGSATDKGVEVHDGYLALVQTKIEDFENCQRRNNLRIFGIREGRERDDPRQFIVQVFGKAFPECQT
;
A
#
# COMPACT_ATOMS: atom_id res chain seq x y z
N MET A 1 74.33 19.82 -28.91
CA MET A 1 72.99 19.93 -29.54
C MET A 1 72.03 18.77 -29.23
N GLY A 2 72.48 17.55 -28.86
CA GLY A 2 71.58 16.40 -28.67
C GLY A 2 70.59 16.42 -27.48
N ARG A 3 70.92 17.09 -26.37
CA ARG A 3 70.03 17.14 -25.16
C ARG A 3 68.70 17.87 -25.41
N SER A 4 68.70 18.88 -26.28
CA SER A 4 67.50 19.66 -26.59
C SER A 4 66.52 18.82 -27.40
N THR A 5 67.01 18.09 -28.40
CA THR A 5 66.20 17.23 -29.27
C THR A 5 65.52 16.08 -28.50
N THR A 6 66.20 15.47 -27.53
CA THR A 6 65.62 14.43 -26.67
C THR A 6 64.53 14.97 -25.75
N ALA A 7 64.68 16.19 -25.23
CA ALA A 7 63.65 16.81 -24.39
C ALA A 7 62.37 17.09 -25.19
N PHE A 8 62.49 17.60 -26.42
CA PHE A 8 61.34 17.79 -27.30
C PHE A 8 60.65 16.48 -27.66
N ALA A 9 61.39 15.40 -27.94
CA ALA A 9 60.81 14.09 -28.24
C ALA A 9 59.99 13.53 -27.05
N GLN A 10 60.50 13.70 -25.82
CA GLN A 10 59.77 13.30 -24.61
C GLN A 10 58.47 14.09 -24.45
N VAL A 11 58.52 15.41 -24.61
CA VAL A 11 57.33 16.28 -24.52
C VAL A 11 56.27 15.88 -25.55
N TRP A 12 56.67 15.49 -26.76
CA TRP A 12 55.74 15.00 -27.79
C TRP A 12 55.08 13.67 -27.39
N ALA A 13 55.85 12.73 -26.85
CA ALA A 13 55.33 11.46 -26.36
C ALA A 13 54.34 11.66 -25.19
N ASP A 14 54.69 12.53 -24.25
CA ASP A 14 53.85 12.87 -23.09
C ASP A 14 52.54 13.53 -23.57
N ASN A 15 52.61 14.47 -24.52
CA ASN A 15 51.43 15.12 -25.08
C ASN A 15 50.51 14.12 -25.80
N ALA A 16 51.07 13.18 -26.57
CA ALA A 16 50.29 12.11 -27.20
C ALA A 16 49.59 11.22 -26.16
N SER A 17 50.30 10.83 -25.09
CA SER A 17 49.73 10.04 -23.98
C SER A 17 48.62 10.79 -23.24
N ILE A 18 48.80 12.10 -23.03
CA ILE A 18 47.79 12.96 -22.40
C ILE A 18 46.55 13.07 -23.28
N GLN A 19 46.71 13.26 -24.59
CA GLN A 19 45.59 13.33 -25.53
C GLN A 19 44.78 12.03 -25.56
N GLN A 20 45.46 10.88 -25.55
CA GLN A 20 44.80 9.59 -25.47
C GLN A 20 44.02 9.44 -24.16
N SER A 21 44.66 9.73 -23.02
CA SER A 21 44.01 9.66 -21.70
C SER A 21 42.81 10.59 -21.61
N LEU A 22 42.91 11.80 -22.18
CA LEU A 22 41.82 12.76 -22.23
C LEU A 22 40.65 12.23 -23.06
N SER A 23 40.91 11.62 -24.22
CA SER A 23 39.88 11.00 -25.06
C SER A 23 39.15 9.88 -24.31
N GLU A 24 39.87 9.02 -23.60
CA GLU A 24 39.29 7.96 -22.79
C GLU A 24 38.42 8.50 -21.65
N VAL A 25 38.90 9.53 -20.93
CA VAL A 25 38.13 10.18 -19.86
C VAL A 25 36.87 10.83 -20.42
N THR A 26 36.95 11.55 -21.54
CA THR A 26 35.78 12.13 -22.21
C THR A 26 34.77 11.04 -22.59
N GLY A 27 35.22 9.92 -23.16
CA GLY A 27 34.36 8.79 -23.48
C GLY A 27 33.65 8.21 -22.24
N ARG A 28 34.37 8.05 -21.14
CA ARG A 28 33.80 7.58 -19.86
C ARG A 28 32.78 8.57 -19.29
N VAL A 29 33.07 9.87 -19.36
CA VAL A 29 32.15 10.93 -18.89
C VAL A 29 30.86 10.93 -19.71
N VAL A 30 30.94 10.81 -21.04
CA VAL A 30 29.75 10.71 -21.89
C VAL A 30 28.94 9.47 -21.52
N ALA A 31 29.58 8.31 -21.39
CA ALA A 31 28.89 7.07 -21.04
C ALA A 31 28.21 7.14 -19.66
N LEU A 32 28.87 7.75 -18.67
CA LEU A 32 28.29 7.98 -17.35
C LEU A 32 27.11 8.96 -17.39
N SER A 33 27.23 10.02 -18.19
CA SER A 33 26.14 11.00 -18.38
C SER A 33 24.90 10.33 -18.96
N THR A 34 25.05 9.50 -19.99
CA THR A 34 23.95 8.73 -20.58
C THR A 34 23.29 7.81 -19.55
N LYS A 35 24.08 7.04 -18.79
CA LYS A 35 23.54 6.17 -17.73
C LYS A 35 22.84 6.96 -16.63
N CYS A 36 23.34 8.15 -16.29
CA CYS A 36 22.71 9.02 -15.30
C CYS A 36 21.32 9.48 -15.77
N LEU A 37 21.18 9.89 -17.03
CA LEU A 37 19.89 10.27 -17.61
C LEU A 37 18.90 9.10 -17.64
N GLU A 38 19.35 7.90 -18.00
CA GLU A 38 18.51 6.69 -17.96
C GLU A 38 18.02 6.37 -16.55
N LEU A 39 18.91 6.46 -15.56
CA LEU A 39 18.53 6.24 -14.16
C LEU A 39 17.56 7.31 -13.67
N GLN A 40 17.76 8.58 -14.02
CA GLN A 40 16.82 9.66 -13.69
C GLN A 40 15.43 9.39 -14.28
N GLN A 41 15.36 8.95 -15.54
CA GLN A 41 14.08 8.59 -16.17
C GLN A 41 13.41 7.40 -15.48
N ARG A 42 14.18 6.36 -15.15
CA ARG A 42 13.66 5.18 -14.43
C ARG A 42 13.11 5.57 -13.05
N VAL A 43 13.83 6.43 -12.31
CA VAL A 43 13.38 6.94 -11.00
C VAL A 43 12.10 7.75 -11.16
N ALA A 44 12.00 8.61 -12.17
CA ALA A 44 10.78 9.36 -12.45
C ALA A 44 9.58 8.43 -12.73
N ASN A 45 9.78 7.40 -13.55
CA ASN A 45 8.74 6.42 -13.86
C ASN A 45 8.28 5.65 -12.60
N VAL A 46 9.23 5.19 -11.77
CA VAL A 46 8.92 4.50 -10.52
C VAL A 46 8.14 5.41 -9.56
N LYS A 47 8.55 6.68 -9.44
CA LYS A 47 7.84 7.65 -8.60
C LYS A 47 6.40 7.87 -9.09
N ASN A 48 6.19 7.97 -10.39
CA ASN A 48 4.86 8.14 -10.98
C ASN A 48 3.98 6.90 -10.74
N MET A 49 4.54 5.69 -10.89
CA MET A 49 3.82 4.45 -10.58
C MET A 49 3.45 4.38 -9.10
N GLY A 50 4.38 4.72 -8.18
CA GLY A 50 4.11 4.78 -6.75
C GLY A 50 2.96 5.74 -6.41
N SER A 51 2.98 6.95 -6.98
CA SER A 51 1.89 7.91 -6.77
C SER A 51 0.54 7.42 -7.32
N ALA A 52 0.54 6.68 -8.43
CA ALA A 52 -0.68 6.10 -8.98
C ALA A 52 -1.20 4.95 -8.10
N THR A 53 -0.32 4.10 -7.58
CA THR A 53 -0.70 3.02 -6.66
C THR A 53 -1.24 3.57 -5.34
N ASP A 54 -0.62 4.59 -4.76
CA ASP A 54 -1.07 5.20 -3.50
C ASP A 54 -2.50 5.75 -3.63
N LYS A 55 -2.78 6.46 -4.73
CA LYS A 55 -4.14 6.94 -5.04
C LYS A 55 -5.13 5.79 -5.22
N GLY A 56 -4.71 4.70 -5.84
CA GLY A 56 -5.54 3.50 -5.98
C GLY A 56 -5.90 2.88 -4.64
N VAL A 57 -4.92 2.80 -3.73
CA VAL A 57 -5.11 2.31 -2.35
C VAL A 57 -6.10 3.20 -1.60
N GLU A 58 -5.93 4.52 -1.63
CA GLU A 58 -6.86 5.47 -0.98
C GLU A 58 -8.31 5.29 -1.45
N VAL A 59 -8.52 5.11 -2.76
CA VAL A 59 -9.86 4.87 -3.32
C VAL A 59 -10.44 3.54 -2.82
N HIS A 60 -9.63 2.48 -2.79
CA HIS A 60 -10.08 1.17 -2.31
C HIS A 60 -10.37 1.17 -0.81
N ASP A 61 -9.55 1.83 0.00
CA ASP A 61 -9.77 1.97 1.44
C ASP A 61 -11.07 2.73 1.73
N GLY A 62 -11.33 3.82 1.01
CA GLY A 62 -12.60 4.55 1.10
C GLY A 62 -13.81 3.68 0.72
N TYR A 63 -13.68 2.86 -0.32
CA TYR A 63 -14.73 1.93 -0.73
C TYR A 63 -14.97 0.84 0.31
N LEU A 64 -13.91 0.25 0.87
CA LEU A 64 -14.00 -0.76 1.92
C LEU A 64 -14.67 -0.20 3.18
N ALA A 65 -14.28 1.00 3.61
CA ALA A 65 -14.91 1.67 4.74
C ALA A 65 -16.42 1.88 4.51
N LEU A 66 -16.81 2.35 3.32
CA LEU A 66 -18.21 2.53 2.96
C LEU A 66 -18.99 1.20 2.97
N VAL A 67 -18.41 0.14 2.40
CA VAL A 67 -19.04 -1.19 2.37
C VAL A 67 -19.19 -1.74 3.79
N GLN A 68 -18.18 -1.56 4.64
CA GLN A 68 -18.25 -1.97 6.04
C GLN A 68 -19.40 -1.28 6.77
N THR A 69 -19.51 0.05 6.67
CA THR A 69 -20.62 0.79 7.28
C THR A 69 -21.97 0.28 6.80
N LYS A 70 -22.12 0.02 5.50
CA LYS A 70 -23.37 -0.53 4.95
C LYS A 70 -23.70 -1.92 5.50
N ILE A 71 -22.69 -2.78 5.67
CA ILE A 71 -22.88 -4.11 6.26
C ILE A 71 -23.35 -3.97 7.70
N GLU A 72 -22.70 -3.13 8.50
CA GLU A 72 -23.09 -2.87 9.89
C GLU A 72 -24.54 -2.34 9.96
N ASP A 73 -24.91 -1.40 9.09
CA ASP A 73 -26.27 -0.88 9.00
C ASP A 73 -27.29 -1.97 8.64
N PHE A 74 -26.96 -2.83 7.67
CA PHE A 74 -27.83 -3.95 7.30
C PHE A 74 -27.98 -4.97 8.42
N GLU A 75 -26.89 -5.31 9.10
CA GLU A 75 -26.95 -6.21 10.24
C GLU A 75 -27.79 -5.65 11.39
N ASN A 76 -27.64 -4.36 11.68
CA ASN A 76 -28.42 -3.66 12.69
C ASN A 76 -29.90 -3.59 12.30
N CYS A 77 -30.20 -3.25 11.05
CA CYS A 77 -31.57 -3.24 10.53
C CYS A 77 -32.22 -4.62 10.59
N GLN A 78 -31.49 -5.68 10.22
CA GLN A 78 -31.99 -7.05 10.24
C GLN A 78 -32.25 -7.55 11.67
N ARG A 79 -31.38 -7.20 12.62
CA ARG A 79 -31.47 -7.65 14.01
C ARG A 79 -32.27 -6.71 14.92
N ARG A 80 -32.77 -5.58 14.40
CA ARG A 80 -33.46 -4.53 15.19
C ARG A 80 -34.60 -5.06 16.06
N ASN A 81 -35.35 -6.05 15.56
CA ASN A 81 -36.50 -6.63 16.26
C ASN A 81 -36.16 -7.97 16.95
N ASN A 82 -34.90 -8.38 16.95
CA ASN A 82 -34.47 -9.63 17.54
C ASN A 82 -34.00 -9.40 18.97
N LEU A 83 -34.62 -10.08 19.93
CA LEU A 83 -34.18 -10.09 21.32
C LEU A 83 -33.25 -11.28 21.55
N ARG A 84 -32.06 -11.03 22.11
CA ARG A 84 -31.18 -12.08 22.62
C ARG A 84 -31.44 -12.29 24.11
N ILE A 85 -31.87 -13.50 24.48
CA ILE A 85 -32.16 -13.85 25.87
C ILE A 85 -31.06 -14.79 26.35
N PHE A 86 -30.42 -14.43 27.47
CA PHE A 86 -29.33 -15.19 28.07
C PHE A 86 -29.75 -15.75 29.45
N GLY A 87 -29.08 -16.80 29.90
CA GLY A 87 -29.29 -17.37 31.24
C GLY A 87 -30.46 -18.36 31.36
N ILE A 88 -31.08 -18.75 30.25
CA ILE A 88 -32.07 -19.84 30.23
C ILE A 88 -31.32 -21.17 30.16
N ARG A 89 -31.61 -22.08 31.08
CA ARG A 89 -31.04 -23.43 31.08
C ARG A 89 -31.65 -24.25 29.93
N GLU A 90 -30.79 -24.92 29.16
CA GLU A 90 -31.19 -25.75 28.02
C GLU A 90 -32.21 -26.83 28.41
N GLY A 91 -33.18 -27.11 27.53
CA GLY A 91 -34.23 -28.12 27.72
C GLY A 91 -35.42 -27.68 28.59
N ARG A 92 -35.42 -26.46 29.15
CA ARG A 92 -36.54 -25.94 29.95
C ARG A 92 -37.78 -25.62 29.11
N GLU A 93 -37.59 -25.35 27.83
CA GLU A 93 -38.61 -24.97 26.86
C GLU A 93 -39.51 -26.14 26.44
N ARG A 94 -39.03 -27.40 26.60
CA ARG A 94 -39.69 -28.63 26.14
C ARG A 94 -40.07 -28.52 24.64
N ASP A 95 -41.28 -28.94 24.25
CA ASP A 95 -41.68 -29.05 22.84
C ASP A 95 -42.22 -27.72 22.24
N ASP A 96 -42.51 -26.69 23.05
CA ASP A 96 -43.05 -25.40 22.55
C ASP A 96 -42.32 -24.17 23.14
N PRO A 97 -41.28 -23.68 22.44
CA PRO A 97 -40.55 -22.47 22.83
C PRO A 97 -41.41 -21.21 22.90
N ARG A 98 -42.50 -21.11 22.12
CA ARG A 98 -43.33 -19.90 22.06
C ARG A 98 -44.13 -19.72 23.35
N GLN A 99 -44.76 -20.80 23.82
CA GLN A 99 -45.49 -20.77 25.09
C GLN A 99 -44.56 -20.49 26.27
N PHE A 100 -43.34 -21.03 26.24
CA PHE A 100 -42.35 -20.75 27.27
C PHE A 100 -42.00 -19.26 27.34
N ILE A 101 -41.73 -18.61 26.20
CA ILE A 101 -41.47 -17.16 26.12
C ILE A 101 -42.64 -16.38 26.72
N VAL A 102 -43.88 -16.67 26.33
CA VAL A 102 -45.08 -15.98 26.84
C VAL A 102 -45.21 -16.10 28.36
N GLN A 103 -44.95 -17.29 28.93
CA GLN A 103 -44.99 -17.48 30.39
C GLN A 103 -43.87 -16.73 31.11
N VAL A 104 -42.66 -16.69 30.55
CA VAL A 104 -41.52 -15.98 31.14
C VAL A 104 -41.79 -14.47 31.15
N PHE A 105 -42.18 -13.90 30.00
CA PHE A 105 -42.48 -12.47 29.91
C PHE A 105 -43.73 -12.09 30.71
N GLY A 106 -44.78 -12.91 30.70
CA GLY A 106 -46.00 -12.65 31.47
C GLY A 106 -45.79 -12.65 32.99
N LYS A 107 -44.82 -13.42 33.50
CA LYS A 107 -44.41 -13.40 34.92
C LYS A 107 -43.49 -12.23 35.25
N ALA A 108 -42.60 -11.88 34.33
CA ALA A 108 -41.61 -10.81 34.53
C ALA A 108 -42.20 -9.40 34.37
N PHE A 109 -43.19 -9.25 33.48
CA PHE A 109 -43.83 -7.97 33.14
C PHE A 109 -45.36 -8.13 33.12
N PRO A 110 -46.01 -8.17 34.31
CA PRO A 110 -47.46 -8.34 34.40
C PRO A 110 -48.25 -7.17 33.79
N GLU A 111 -47.64 -5.99 33.67
CA GLU A 111 -48.27 -4.77 33.13
C GLU A 111 -48.45 -4.77 31.60
N CYS A 112 -47.79 -5.69 30.88
CA CYS A 112 -47.88 -5.79 29.41
C CYS A 112 -48.93 -6.79 28.92
N GLN A 113 -49.80 -7.29 29.80
CA GLN A 113 -50.90 -8.21 29.44
C GLN A 113 -52.15 -7.41 29.01
N THR A 114 -52.17 -6.95 27.76
CA THR A 114 -53.37 -6.46 27.05
C THR A 114 -53.43 -7.08 25.67
#